data_AF-A0A3S0G1R8-F1
#
_entry.id   AF-A0A3S0G1R8-F1
#
_cell.length_a   1.000
_cell.length_b   1.000
_cell.length_c   1.000
_cell.angle_alpha   90.00
_cell.angle_beta   90.00
_cell.angle_gamma   90.00
#
_symmetry.space_group_name_H-M   'P 1'
#
loop_
_entity.id
_entity.type
_entity.pdbx_description
1 polymer ?
#
loop_
_entity_poly.entity_id
_entity_poly.type
_entity_poly.pdbx_seq_one_letter_code
_entity_poly.pdbx_strand_id
1 'polypeptide(L)'
;MTRRNWRRTSFKRPDGTAGVARNDWTLSDDAGRALARIYRYLYGANAGRWFWMVLIAPDGTPFNAGSGFAATEAEAREICEAMIPPGVQERGSCCDEGGEPGVE
;
A
#
# COMPACT_ATOMS: atom_id res chain seq x y z
N MET A 1 -15.72 -8.09 8.87
CA MET A 1 -15.22 -6.73 8.62
C MET A 1 -13.71 -6.80 8.48
N THR A 2 -13.20 -6.53 7.29
CA THR A 2 -11.77 -6.41 6.95
C THR A 2 -11.06 -5.43 7.89
N ARG A 3 -10.01 -5.85 8.60
CA ARG A 3 -9.23 -4.93 9.45
C ARG A 3 -8.10 -4.31 8.62
N ARG A 4 -8.34 -3.09 8.12
CA ARG A 4 -7.28 -2.27 7.54
C ARG A 4 -6.44 -1.68 8.66
N ASN A 5 -5.11 -1.77 8.56
CA ASN A 5 -4.22 -1.30 9.62
C ASN A 5 -3.05 -0.48 9.06
N TRP A 6 -2.96 0.78 9.50
CA TRP A 6 -1.82 1.64 9.22
C TRP A 6 -0.65 1.30 10.13
N ARG A 7 0.49 0.96 9.52
CA ARG A 7 1.73 0.69 10.25
C ARG A 7 2.85 1.56 9.71
N ARG A 8 3.76 1.98 10.59
CA ARG A 8 4.96 2.68 10.16
C ARG A 8 5.87 1.74 9.39
N THR A 9 6.46 2.22 8.31
CA THR A 9 7.36 1.43 7.48
C THR A 9 8.65 1.15 8.23
N SER A 10 8.96 -0.14 8.40
CA SER A 10 10.23 -0.60 8.98
C SER A 10 11.28 -0.82 7.89
N PHE A 11 12.54 -0.56 8.21
CA PHE A 11 13.67 -0.83 7.33
C PHE A 11 14.82 -1.46 8.11
N LYS A 12 15.65 -2.26 7.45
CA LYS A 12 16.85 -2.82 8.05
C LYS A 12 17.99 -1.80 7.92
N ARG A 13 18.62 -1.47 9.04
CA ARG A 13 19.80 -0.62 9.07
C ARG A 13 21.05 -1.43 8.64
N PRO A 14 22.13 -0.76 8.22
CA PRO A 14 23.39 -1.43 7.87
C PRO A 14 23.99 -2.27 9.01
N ASP A 15 23.73 -1.89 10.26
CA ASP A 15 24.15 -2.62 11.47
C ASP A 15 23.27 -3.85 11.78
N GLY A 16 22.30 -4.16 10.93
CA GLY A 16 21.37 -5.28 11.09
C GLY A 16 20.17 -4.99 11.98
N THR A 17 20.09 -3.82 12.64
CA THR A 17 18.96 -3.46 13.49
C THR A 17 17.75 -2.99 12.68
N ALA A 18 16.54 -3.12 13.24
CA ALA A 18 15.34 -2.56 12.63
C ALA A 18 15.22 -1.05 12.96
N GLY A 19 15.05 -0.24 11.92
CA GLY A 19 14.61 1.15 11.99
C GLY A 19 13.12 1.27 11.65
N VAL A 20 12.49 2.31 12.18
CA VAL A 20 11.10 2.67 11.84
C VAL A 20 11.11 4.08 11.30
N ALA A 21 10.61 4.26 10.08
CA ALA A 21 10.46 5.58 9.47
C ALA A 21 9.26 6.29 10.12
N ARG A 22 9.53 7.38 10.86
CA ARG A 22 8.50 8.06 11.66
C ARG A 22 7.39 8.71 10.82
N ASN A 23 7.75 9.15 9.61
CA ASN A 23 6.87 9.90 8.71
C ASN A 23 6.56 9.09 7.43
N ASP A 24 6.45 7.77 7.56
CA ASP A 24 6.19 6.86 6.46
C ASP A 24 5.30 5.74 6.96
N TRP A 25 4.14 5.59 6.34
CA TRP A 25 3.11 4.68 6.76
C TRP A 25 2.63 3.86 5.57
N THR A 26 2.41 2.58 5.81
CA THR A 26 1.81 1.66 4.86
C THR A 26 0.49 1.17 5.44
N LEU A 27 -0.55 1.18 4.61
CA LEU A 27 -1.82 0.53 4.88
C LEU A 27 -1.76 -0.87 4.30
N SER A 28 -2.04 -1.87 5.12
CA SER A 28 -2.11 -3.26 4.68
C SER A 28 -3.48 -3.88 4.96
N ASP A 29 -3.82 -4.90 4.18
CA ASP A 29 -4.89 -5.84 4.53
C ASP A 29 -4.45 -6.85 5.60
N ASP A 30 -5.37 -7.72 6.00
CA ASP A 30 -5.13 -8.81 6.96
C ASP A 30 -4.10 -9.84 6.45
N ALA A 31 -3.91 -9.99 5.14
CA ALA A 31 -2.90 -10.85 4.54
C ALA A 31 -1.50 -10.19 4.50
N GLY A 32 -1.38 -8.93 4.94
CA GLY A 32 -0.14 -8.17 4.93
C GLY A 32 0.19 -7.52 3.59
N ARG A 33 -0.71 -7.59 2.60
CA ARG A 33 -0.52 -6.94 1.30
C ARG A 33 -0.68 -5.43 1.46
N ALA A 34 0.28 -4.68 0.94
CA ALA A 34 0.23 -3.22 0.96
C ALA A 34 -0.85 -2.71 -0.01
N LEU A 35 -1.76 -1.91 0.50
CA LEU A 35 -2.87 -1.30 -0.24
C LEU A 35 -2.60 0.17 -0.57
N ALA A 36 -1.91 0.88 0.32
CA ALA A 36 -1.55 2.28 0.14
C ALA A 36 -0.31 2.63 0.96
N ARG A 37 0.36 3.72 0.57
CA ARG A 37 1.48 4.29 1.33
C ARG A 37 1.38 5.79 1.37
N ILE A 38 1.71 6.36 2.52
CA ILE A 38 1.87 7.80 2.69
C ILE A 38 3.22 8.10 3.32
N TYR A 39 3.85 9.19 2.91
CA TYR A 39 5.08 9.64 3.56
C TYR A 39 5.25 11.15 3.45
N ARG A 40 5.97 11.74 4.41
CA ARG A 40 6.27 13.17 4.36
C ARG A 40 7.34 13.43 3.32
N TYR A 41 7.00 14.25 2.34
CA TYR A 41 7.89 14.61 1.25
C TYR A 41 8.89 15.66 1.72
N LEU A 42 10.17 15.47 1.39
CA LEU A 42 11.26 16.29 1.96
C LEU A 42 11.87 17.28 0.98
N TYR A 43 11.53 17.21 -0.30
CA TYR A 43 12.28 17.89 -1.35
C TYR A 43 11.38 18.69 -2.30
N GLY A 44 11.94 19.73 -2.91
CA GLY A 44 11.29 20.52 -3.96
C GLY A 44 10.08 21.33 -3.50
N ALA A 45 9.23 21.72 -4.45
CA ALA A 45 8.07 22.60 -4.20
C ALA A 45 6.99 21.98 -3.28
N ASN A 46 7.00 20.66 -3.10
CA ASN A 46 6.07 19.95 -2.22
C ASN A 46 6.72 19.56 -0.88
N ALA A 47 7.91 20.07 -0.56
CA ALA A 47 8.57 19.80 0.71
C ALA A 47 7.66 20.15 1.90
N GLY A 48 7.60 19.24 2.88
CA GLY A 48 6.75 19.37 4.06
C GLY A 48 5.34 18.81 3.90
N ARG A 49 4.85 18.60 2.67
CA ARG A 49 3.55 17.97 2.37
C ARG A 49 3.61 16.45 2.52
N TRP A 50 2.44 15.82 2.62
CA TRP A 50 2.32 14.36 2.68
C TRP A 50 2.03 13.82 1.29
N PHE A 51 2.98 13.08 0.75
CA PHE A 51 2.74 12.32 -0.47
C PHE A 51 1.89 11.10 -0.14
N TRP A 52 0.90 10.80 -0.96
CA TRP A 52 0.05 9.63 -0.85
C TRP A 52 0.02 8.87 -2.17
N MET A 53 -0.11 7.54 -2.07
CA MET A 53 -0.34 6.67 -3.22
C MET A 53 -1.16 5.44 -2.83
N VAL A 54 -2.04 5.02 -3.74
CA VAL A 54 -2.77 3.76 -3.65
C VAL A 54 -2.09 2.74 -4.57
N LEU A 55 -1.85 1.55 -4.03
CA LEU A 55 -1.06 0.48 -4.64
C LEU A 55 -1.93 -0.63 -5.24
N ILE A 56 -3.24 -0.40 -5.31
CA ILE A 56 -4.22 -1.32 -5.88
C ILE A 56 -5.19 -0.60 -6.81
N ALA A 57 -5.50 -1.21 -7.94
CA ALA A 57 -6.55 -0.76 -8.84
C ALA A 57 -7.96 -1.01 -8.27
N PRO A 58 -9.00 -0.40 -8.86
CA PRO A 58 -10.39 -0.62 -8.45
C PRO A 58 -10.86 -2.07 -8.48
N ASP A 59 -10.22 -2.91 -9.30
CA ASP A 59 -10.46 -4.36 -9.40
C ASP A 59 -9.66 -5.19 -8.37
N GLY A 60 -8.91 -4.53 -7.49
CA GLY A 60 -8.08 -5.15 -6.47
C GLY A 60 -6.73 -5.68 -6.98
N THR A 61 -6.39 -5.48 -8.26
CA THR A 61 -5.06 -5.84 -8.79
C THR A 61 -3.98 -4.89 -8.26
N PRO A 62 -2.74 -5.34 -7.99
CA PRO A 62 -1.68 -4.44 -7.55
C PRO A 62 -1.35 -3.46 -8.68
N PHE A 63 -1.60 -2.16 -8.45
CA PHE A 63 -1.40 -1.12 -9.44
C PHE A 63 -1.34 0.27 -8.78
N ASN A 64 -0.53 1.19 -9.28
CA ASN A 64 -0.49 2.58 -8.78
C ASN A 64 -1.73 3.35 -9.26
N ALA A 65 -2.89 3.10 -8.64
CA ALA A 65 -4.19 3.60 -9.08
C ALA A 65 -4.45 5.08 -8.75
N GLY A 66 -3.49 5.74 -8.11
CA GLY A 66 -3.54 7.17 -7.84
C GLY A 66 -2.40 7.60 -6.93
N SER A 67 -1.95 8.83 -7.12
CA SER A 67 -1.01 9.48 -6.20
C SER A 67 -1.18 10.99 -6.19
N GLY A 68 -0.71 11.63 -5.13
CA GLY A 68 -0.80 13.08 -4.99
C GLY A 68 -0.17 13.58 -3.69
N PHE A 69 -0.49 14.82 -3.34
CA PHE A 69 -0.01 15.48 -2.13
C PHE A 69 -1.16 16.02 -1.30
N ALA A 70 -1.10 15.80 0.01
CA ALA A 70 -2.00 16.33 1.02
C ALA A 70 -1.25 17.29 1.94
N ALA A 71 -1.97 18.19 2.60
CA ALA A 71 -1.38 19.10 3.58
C ALA A 71 -1.03 18.37 4.89
N THR A 72 -1.81 17.37 5.28
CA THR A 72 -1.66 16.67 6.55
C THR A 72 -1.59 15.14 6.40
N GLU A 73 -1.09 14.47 7.44
CA GLU A 73 -1.07 13.00 7.50
C GLU A 73 -2.49 12.43 7.46
N ALA A 74 -3.41 13.02 8.23
CA ALA A 74 -4.79 12.55 8.34
C ALA A 74 -5.52 12.63 6.98
N GLU A 75 -5.38 13.75 6.27
CA GLU A 75 -5.94 13.93 4.93
C GLU A 75 -5.38 12.91 3.94
N ALA A 76 -4.06 12.65 3.96
CA ALA A 76 -3.43 11.63 3.12
C ALA A 76 -4.01 10.23 3.38
N ARG A 77 -4.28 9.89 4.66
CA ARG A 77 -4.90 8.61 5.03
C ARG A 77 -6.35 8.52 4.53
N GLU A 78 -7.13 9.56 4.75
CA GLU A 78 -8.55 9.61 4.35
C GLU A 78 -8.69 9.43 2.83
N ILE A 79 -7.88 10.13 2.04
CA ILE A 79 -7.84 10.00 0.58
C ILE A 79 -7.56 8.54 0.18
N CYS A 80 -6.51 7.93 0.75
CA CYS A 80 -6.18 6.54 0.47
C CYS A 80 -7.32 5.58 0.85
N GLU A 81 -7.90 5.74 2.04
CA GLU A 81 -8.97 4.86 2.53
C GLU A 81 -10.24 4.94 1.68
N ALA A 82 -10.58 6.13 1.18
CA ALA A 82 -11.73 6.36 0.30
C ALA A 82 -11.54 5.74 -1.09
N MET A 83 -10.31 5.70 -1.60
CA MET A 83 -10.01 5.15 -2.93
C MET A 83 -9.84 3.62 -2.94
N ILE A 84 -9.61 3.00 -1.78
CA ILE A 84 -9.46 1.54 -1.71
C ILE A 84 -10.84 0.87 -1.79
N PRO A 85 -11.08 0.04 -2.83
CA PRO A 85 -12.36 -0.63 -3.00
C PRO A 85 -12.76 -1.45 -1.78
N PRO A 86 -14.07 -1.55 -1.48
CA PRO A 86 -14.55 -2.59 -0.57
C PRO A 86 -14.22 -3.97 -1.15
N GLY A 87 -13.78 -4.92 -0.32
CA GLY A 87 -13.58 -6.31 -0.75
C GLY A 87 -12.20 -6.68 -1.32
N VAL A 88 -11.16 -5.82 -1.23
CA VAL A 88 -9.78 -6.16 -1.69
C VAL A 88 -9.08 -7.25 -0.85
N GLN A 89 -9.83 -8.18 -0.24
CA GLN A 89 -9.31 -9.38 0.44
C GLN A 89 -9.49 -10.67 -0.35
N GLU A 90 -10.27 -10.68 -1.44
CA GLU A 90 -10.87 -11.94 -1.90
C GLU A 90 -10.15 -12.65 -3.07
N ARG A 91 -9.12 -12.05 -3.67
CA ARG A 91 -8.29 -12.76 -4.66
C ARG A 91 -7.01 -13.29 -4.02
N GLY A 92 -7.18 -14.27 -3.14
CA GLY A 92 -6.18 -15.31 -2.96
C GLY A 92 -6.14 -16.17 -4.23
N SER A 93 -4.96 -16.29 -4.83
CA SER A 93 -4.55 -17.38 -5.72
C SER A 93 -5.53 -17.78 -6.85
N CYS A 94 -5.45 -17.10 -8.00
CA CYS A 94 -5.60 -17.82 -9.28
C CYS A 94 -4.21 -18.01 -9.88
N CYS A 95 -3.37 -18.75 -9.15
CA CYS A 95 -2.34 -19.59 -9.73
C CYS A 95 -2.63 -21.01 -9.26
N ASP A 96 -3.84 -21.49 -9.56
CA ASP A 96 -4.17 -22.90 -9.45
C ASP A 96 -3.70 -23.54 -10.76
N GLU A 97 -2.73 -24.45 -10.62
CA GLU A 97 -2.40 -25.62 -11.44
C GLU A 97 -2.45 -25.46 -12.99
N GLY A 98 -1.36 -25.62 -13.74
CA GLY A 98 -0.50 -26.79 -13.64
C GLY A 98 -1.17 -28.04 -14.20
N GLY A 99 -1.41 -28.05 -15.52
CA GLY A 99 -1.44 -29.29 -16.30
C GLY A 99 -2.78 -29.66 -16.93
N GLU A 100 -2.79 -29.78 -18.26
CA GLU A 100 -3.52 -30.84 -18.97
C GLU A 100 -2.75 -31.23 -20.25
N PRO A 101 -2.92 -32.47 -20.74
CA PRO A 101 -1.88 -33.31 -21.32
C PRO A 101 -1.84 -33.31 -22.85
N GLY A 102 -0.85 -34.03 -23.38
CA GLY A 102 -0.47 -34.06 -24.79
C GLY A 102 -1.59 -34.39 -25.77
N VAL A 103 -1.44 -33.82 -26.96
CA VAL A 103 -2.10 -34.28 -28.18
C VAL A 103 -1.11 -35.18 -28.93
N GLU A 104 -1.45 -36.46 -29.02
CA GLU A 104 -0.92 -37.39 -30.02
C GLU A 104 -1.39 -37.00 -31.42
#